data_AF-A0A3D8M393-F1
#
_entry.id   AF-A0A3D8M393-F1
#
_cell.length_a   1.000
_cell.length_b   1.000
_cell.length_c   1.000
_cell.angle_alpha   90.00
_cell.angle_beta   90.00
_cell.angle_gamma   90.00
#
_symmetry.space_group_name_H-M   'P 1'
#
loop_
_entity.id
_entity.type
_entity.pdbx_description
1 polymer ?
#
loop_
_entity_poly.entity_id
_entity_poly.type
_entity_poly.pdbx_seq_one_letter_code
_entity_poly.pdbx_strand_id
1 'polypeptide(L)'
;MKFDSIKSQLMLMTLVCVLGMALLVASQFLFTQRLNVLNQQREALLRLGQDLLQMRRHEKDFLLRHQMDHVHRFEQRAETFSYHLQELSPLFAQFNLPATQAGMLAQGMEEYRQLFQRLVSLQAEIGLNDNTGLLLRFYQLESELNGYALLQYGEAGYADFAAAQLAARNFLLNKTRDHKQEFNQSSDILLQLLRGAEQTEERRLLLAYIQTFNHLALAIEAMGITHNDGLQGLFRSQAHQVEHQLEAIDQALQPLIEAQQAKVRAYSIFIAALTSVSLILLLVKSFATFHRAFANFVMFFYRCKRQYQKIDPHQLGFAEFKSLAELANEMVESRRDIEIRLANAEARLAQTSAKT
;
A
#
# COMPACT_ATOMS: atom_id res chain seq x y z
N MET A 1 50.84 14.41 17.99
CA MET A 1 49.82 15.01 18.87
C MET A 1 49.85 14.28 20.20
N LYS A 2 49.98 14.96 21.34
CA LYS A 2 49.98 14.33 22.67
C LYS A 2 48.53 13.90 22.99
N PHE A 3 48.22 12.62 22.82
CA PHE A 3 46.89 12.03 23.09
C PHE A 3 46.54 11.93 24.60
N ASP A 4 47.42 12.44 25.46
CA ASP A 4 47.36 12.31 26.92
C ASP A 4 46.83 13.59 27.60
N SER A 5 46.06 14.45 26.93
CA SER A 5 45.38 15.59 27.56
C SER A 5 43.89 15.29 27.72
N ILE A 6 43.30 15.74 28.83
CA ILE A 6 41.85 15.61 29.09
C ILE A 6 41.04 16.21 27.93
N LYS A 7 41.51 17.34 27.37
CA LYS A 7 40.88 18.00 26.21
C LYS A 7 40.91 17.13 24.96
N SER A 8 42.00 16.42 24.70
CA SER A 8 42.13 15.52 23.54
C SER A 8 41.20 14.31 23.65
N GLN A 9 40.99 13.77 24.85
CA GLN A 9 40.07 12.64 25.08
C GLN A 9 38.61 13.07 24.95
N LEU A 10 38.25 14.25 25.46
CA LEU A 10 36.92 14.85 25.26
C LEU A 10 36.63 15.12 23.78
N MET A 11 37.59 15.69 23.03
CA MET A 11 37.45 15.89 21.59
C MET A 11 37.32 14.57 20.81
N LEU A 12 38.00 13.51 21.25
CA LEU A 12 37.86 12.18 20.65
C LEU A 12 36.45 11.61 20.86
N MET A 13 35.89 11.73 22.07
CA MET A 13 34.53 11.27 22.37
C MET A 13 33.46 12.02 21.58
N THR A 14 33.58 13.36 21.49
CA THR A 14 32.65 14.15 20.67
C THR A 14 32.77 13.79 19.20
N LEU A 15 33.99 13.58 18.68
CA LEU A 15 34.19 13.12 17.31
C LEU A 15 33.54 11.76 17.04
N VAL A 16 33.73 10.78 17.93
CA VAL A 16 33.11 9.44 17.81
C VAL A 16 31.58 9.54 17.85
N CYS A 17 31.04 10.39 18.73
CA CYS A 17 29.61 10.63 18.83
C CYS A 17 29.06 11.23 17.52
N VAL A 18 29.70 12.28 17.00
CA VAL A 18 29.31 12.93 15.74
C VAL A 18 29.41 11.98 14.55
N LEU A 19 30.49 11.21 14.45
CA LEU A 19 30.66 10.21 13.38
C LEU A 19 29.61 9.09 13.48
N GLY A 20 29.34 8.58 14.68
CA GLY A 20 28.31 7.59 14.92
C GLY A 20 26.92 8.09 14.53
N MET A 21 26.60 9.33 14.89
CA MET A 21 25.34 9.98 14.54
C MET A 21 25.23 10.23 13.04
N ALA A 22 26.31 10.68 12.39
CA ALA A 22 26.35 10.85 10.93
C ALA A 22 26.13 9.52 10.19
N LEU A 23 26.75 8.44 10.67
CA LEU A 23 26.59 7.10 10.10
C LEU A 23 25.15 6.58 10.27
N LEU A 24 24.55 6.80 11.44
CA LEU A 24 23.13 6.50 11.66
C LEU A 24 22.22 7.27 10.69
N VAL A 25 22.42 8.57 10.54
CA VAL A 25 21.63 9.40 9.62
C VAL A 25 21.80 8.95 8.18
N ALA A 26 23.03 8.68 7.73
CA ALA A 26 23.30 8.20 6.38
C ALA A 26 22.65 6.82 6.11
N SER A 27 22.79 5.89 7.05
CA SER A 27 22.12 4.59 7.00
C SER A 27 20.60 4.76 6.90
N GLN A 28 20.02 5.58 7.78
CA GLN A 28 18.58 5.84 7.79
C GLN A 28 18.12 6.42 6.46
N PHE A 29 18.85 7.38 5.87
CA PHE A 29 18.50 7.97 4.59
C PHE A 29 18.49 6.94 3.45
N LEU A 30 19.55 6.15 3.31
CA LEU A 30 19.68 5.16 2.24
C LEU A 30 18.61 4.05 2.31
N PHE A 31 18.35 3.51 3.50
CA PHE A 31 17.39 2.41 3.66
C PHE A 31 15.94 2.90 3.71
N THR A 32 15.68 4.08 4.29
CA THR A 32 14.32 4.65 4.34
C THR A 32 13.84 5.05 2.95
N GLN A 33 14.73 5.52 2.06
CA GLN A 33 14.34 5.78 0.66
C GLN A 33 13.79 4.53 -0.03
N ARG A 34 14.45 3.38 0.13
CA ARG A 34 13.96 2.12 -0.44
C ARG A 34 12.61 1.73 0.15
N LEU A 35 12.47 1.82 1.46
CA LEU A 35 11.21 1.52 2.15
C LEU A 35 10.06 2.44 1.70
N ASN A 36 10.33 3.73 1.54
CA ASN A 36 9.36 4.71 1.07
C ASN A 36 8.91 4.41 -0.35
N VAL A 37 9.82 4.00 -1.24
CA VAL A 37 9.46 3.55 -2.58
C VAL A 37 8.51 2.35 -2.50
N LEU A 38 8.82 1.27 -1.76
CA LEU A 38 7.89 0.14 -1.64
C LEU A 38 6.52 0.54 -1.08
N ASN A 39 6.47 1.43 -0.08
CA ASN A 39 5.20 1.90 0.47
C ASN A 39 4.38 2.71 -0.55
N GLN A 40 5.02 3.61 -1.31
CA GLN A 40 4.35 4.34 -2.39
C GLN A 40 3.80 3.40 -3.46
N GLN A 41 4.50 2.32 -3.76
CA GLN A 41 4.04 1.31 -4.71
C GLN A 41 2.83 0.54 -4.19
N ARG A 42 2.86 0.15 -2.93
CA ARG A 42 1.70 -0.46 -2.27
C ARG A 42 0.50 0.48 -2.26
N GLU A 43 0.70 1.76 -2.00
CA GLU A 43 -0.36 2.77 -2.11
C GLU A 43 -0.94 2.85 -3.52
N ALA A 44 -0.09 2.82 -4.56
CA ALA A 44 -0.55 2.81 -5.95
C ALA A 44 -1.32 1.52 -6.31
N LEU A 45 -0.91 0.36 -5.78
CA LEU A 45 -1.69 -0.88 -5.91
C LEU A 45 -3.05 -0.78 -5.21
N LEU A 46 -3.10 -0.19 -4.02
CA LEU A 46 -4.36 0.06 -3.31
C LEU A 46 -5.28 1.02 -4.09
N ARG A 47 -4.73 1.98 -4.83
CA ARG A 47 -5.51 2.83 -5.74
C ARG A 47 -6.12 2.02 -6.89
N LEU A 48 -5.40 1.07 -7.48
CA LEU A 48 -5.99 0.14 -8.45
C LEU A 48 -7.15 -0.66 -7.85
N GLY A 49 -6.99 -1.15 -6.62
CA GLY A 49 -8.08 -1.82 -5.90
C GLY A 49 -9.30 -0.92 -5.71
N GLN A 50 -9.09 0.35 -5.36
CA GLN A 50 -10.17 1.33 -5.25
C GLN A 50 -10.84 1.59 -6.60
N ASP A 51 -10.06 1.68 -7.69
CA ASP A 51 -10.59 1.88 -9.03
C ASP A 51 -11.47 0.70 -9.44
N LEU A 52 -11.00 -0.54 -9.23
CA LEU A 52 -11.79 -1.75 -9.47
C LEU A 52 -13.10 -1.76 -8.68
N LEU A 53 -13.08 -1.34 -7.41
CA LEU A 53 -14.29 -1.23 -6.60
C LEU A 53 -15.27 -0.19 -7.13
N GLN A 54 -14.80 0.95 -7.65
CA GLN A 54 -15.66 1.94 -8.30
C GLN A 54 -16.23 1.42 -9.62
N MET A 55 -15.45 0.68 -10.42
CA MET A 55 -15.95 0.02 -11.62
C MET A 55 -17.07 -0.94 -11.28
N ARG A 56 -16.86 -1.82 -10.30
CA ARG A 56 -17.88 -2.77 -9.83
C ARG A 56 -19.13 -2.09 -9.28
N ARG A 57 -19.00 -0.89 -8.72
CA ARG A 57 -20.15 -0.07 -8.29
C ARG A 57 -20.95 0.41 -9.50
N HIS A 58 -20.29 1.04 -10.47
CA HIS A 58 -20.95 1.55 -11.69
C HIS A 58 -21.57 0.43 -12.52
N GLU A 59 -20.90 -0.71 -12.60
CA GLU A 59 -21.45 -1.95 -13.14
C GLU A 59 -22.78 -2.31 -12.48
N LYS A 60 -22.79 -2.47 -11.15
CA LYS A 60 -24.02 -2.85 -10.41
C LYS A 60 -25.12 -1.83 -10.58
N ASP A 61 -24.78 -0.54 -10.56
CA ASP A 61 -25.73 0.52 -10.79
C ASP A 61 -26.35 0.42 -12.21
N PHE A 62 -25.56 0.10 -13.23
CA PHE A 62 -26.06 -0.16 -14.58
C PHE A 62 -26.97 -1.39 -14.63
N LEU A 63 -26.58 -2.51 -14.03
CA LEU A 63 -27.39 -3.74 -14.01
C LEU A 63 -28.72 -3.58 -13.28
N LEU A 64 -28.81 -2.64 -12.33
CA LEU A 64 -30.04 -2.36 -11.58
C LEU A 64 -30.92 -1.31 -12.25
N ARG A 65 -30.32 -0.33 -12.94
CA ARG A 65 -31.03 0.88 -13.41
C ARG A 65 -31.08 1.03 -14.92
N HIS A 66 -30.22 0.31 -15.65
CA HIS A 66 -30.06 0.35 -17.10
C HIS A 66 -29.81 1.77 -17.66
N GLN A 67 -29.08 2.62 -16.92
CA GLN A 67 -28.79 3.99 -17.32
C GLN A 67 -27.37 4.15 -17.87
N MET A 68 -27.24 4.75 -19.06
CA MET A 68 -25.96 4.92 -19.76
C MET A 68 -24.92 5.75 -19.00
N ASP A 69 -25.35 6.65 -18.10
CA ASP A 69 -24.45 7.42 -17.23
C ASP A 69 -23.49 6.52 -16.44
N HIS A 70 -23.96 5.35 -15.99
CA HIS A 70 -23.13 4.39 -15.28
C HIS A 70 -22.12 3.70 -16.19
N VAL A 71 -22.45 3.50 -17.46
CA VAL A 71 -21.52 2.98 -18.48
C VAL A 71 -20.38 3.96 -18.70
N HIS A 72 -20.69 5.24 -18.89
CA HIS A 72 -19.66 6.28 -19.07
C HIS A 72 -18.72 6.38 -17.86
N ARG A 73 -19.26 6.30 -16.64
CA ARG A 73 -18.43 6.32 -15.42
C ARG A 73 -17.59 5.05 -15.26
N PHE A 74 -18.10 3.89 -15.67
CA PHE A 74 -17.33 2.65 -15.72
C PHE A 74 -16.14 2.80 -16.68
N GLU A 75 -16.38 3.26 -17.91
CA GLU A 75 -15.33 3.42 -18.93
C GLU A 75 -14.26 4.42 -18.48
N GLN A 76 -14.66 5.59 -17.96
CA GLN A 76 -13.71 6.57 -17.43
C GLN A 76 -12.84 5.98 -16.30
N ARG A 77 -13.44 5.14 -15.44
CA ARG A 77 -12.70 4.47 -14.38
C ARG A 77 -11.78 3.37 -14.92
N ALA A 78 -12.19 2.64 -15.96
CA ALA A 78 -11.37 1.66 -16.65
C ALA A 78 -10.11 2.28 -17.28
N GLU A 79 -10.26 3.48 -17.86
CA GLU A 79 -9.13 4.26 -18.39
C GLU A 79 -8.19 4.71 -17.27
N THR A 80 -8.74 5.20 -16.16
CA THR A 80 -7.94 5.59 -14.98
C THR A 80 -7.19 4.41 -14.39
N PHE A 81 -7.83 3.25 -14.29
CA PHE A 81 -7.19 2.00 -13.85
C PHE A 81 -6.03 1.64 -14.78
N SER A 82 -6.25 1.70 -16.10
CA SER A 82 -5.23 1.37 -17.11
C SER A 82 -4.03 2.32 -17.03
N TYR A 83 -4.29 3.61 -16.80
CA TYR A 83 -3.24 4.61 -16.58
C TYR A 83 -2.42 4.31 -15.31
N HIS A 84 -3.08 4.08 -14.17
CA HIS A 84 -2.39 3.72 -12.93
C HIS A 84 -1.60 2.40 -13.04
N LEU A 85 -2.11 1.43 -13.81
CA LEU A 85 -1.40 0.18 -14.07
C LEU A 85 -0.13 0.39 -14.90
N GLN A 86 -0.16 1.30 -15.87
CA GLN A 86 1.02 1.67 -16.65
C GLN A 86 2.08 2.37 -15.79
N GLU A 87 1.67 3.24 -14.86
CA GLU A 87 2.59 3.86 -13.89
C GLU A 87 3.26 2.82 -12.97
N LEU A 88 2.56 1.71 -12.68
CA LEU A 88 3.08 0.62 -11.86
C LEU A 88 3.99 -0.37 -12.63
N SER A 89 3.92 -0.40 -13.96
CA SER A 89 4.73 -1.29 -14.82
C SER A 89 6.24 -1.29 -14.54
N PRO A 90 6.94 -0.13 -14.45
CA PRO A 90 8.38 -0.10 -14.16
C PRO A 90 8.75 -0.71 -12.79
N LEU A 91 7.78 -0.85 -11.88
CA LEU A 91 7.99 -1.38 -10.53
C LEU A 91 8.14 -2.90 -10.51
N PHE A 92 7.41 -3.60 -11.38
CA PHE A 92 7.53 -5.06 -11.52
C PHE A 92 8.97 -5.44 -11.90
N ALA A 93 9.60 -4.64 -12.76
CA ALA A 93 11.00 -4.82 -13.15
C ALA A 93 11.98 -4.50 -12.00
N GLN A 94 11.71 -3.47 -11.19
CA GLN A 94 12.62 -3.04 -10.13
C GLN A 94 12.70 -4.03 -8.94
N PHE A 95 11.61 -4.72 -8.63
CA PHE A 95 11.49 -5.61 -7.46
C PHE A 95 11.52 -7.10 -7.79
N ASN A 96 11.87 -7.46 -9.04
CA ASN A 96 11.84 -8.84 -9.54
C ASN A 96 10.49 -9.53 -9.31
N LEU A 97 9.39 -8.77 -9.33
CA LEU A 97 8.07 -9.37 -9.39
C LEU A 97 7.92 -10.01 -10.77
N PRO A 98 7.22 -11.15 -10.89
CA PRO A 98 7.05 -11.78 -12.19
C PRO A 98 6.35 -10.80 -13.14
N ALA A 99 7.03 -10.37 -14.21
CA ALA A 99 6.46 -9.47 -15.22
C ALA A 99 5.17 -10.05 -15.84
N THR A 100 5.02 -11.37 -15.77
CA THR A 100 3.80 -12.10 -16.12
C THR A 100 2.59 -11.64 -15.31
N GLN A 101 2.73 -11.27 -14.03
CA GLN A 101 1.59 -10.83 -13.19
C GLN A 101 1.01 -9.50 -13.65
N ALA A 102 1.86 -8.52 -13.98
CA ALA A 102 1.41 -7.24 -14.52
C ALA A 102 0.70 -7.41 -15.87
N GLY A 103 1.26 -8.25 -16.76
CA GLY A 103 0.65 -8.56 -18.05
C GLY A 103 -0.69 -9.27 -17.91
N MET A 104 -0.78 -10.26 -17.01
CA MET A 104 -2.04 -10.96 -16.72
C MET A 104 -3.10 -10.03 -16.13
N LEU A 105 -2.72 -9.08 -15.28
CA LEU A 105 -3.63 -8.08 -14.73
C LEU A 105 -4.13 -7.12 -15.82
N ALA A 106 -3.24 -6.63 -16.67
CA ALA A 106 -3.61 -5.76 -17.80
C ALA A 106 -4.56 -6.47 -18.77
N GLN A 107 -4.25 -7.70 -19.13
CA GLN A 107 -5.10 -8.52 -19.99
C GLN A 107 -6.45 -8.81 -19.32
N GLY A 108 -6.44 -9.22 -18.05
CA GLY A 108 -7.65 -9.55 -17.33
C GLY A 108 -8.59 -8.35 -17.19
N MET A 109 -8.01 -7.16 -17.01
CA MET A 109 -8.74 -5.89 -16.97
C MET A 109 -9.35 -5.51 -18.32
N GLU A 110 -8.61 -5.70 -19.42
CA GLU A 110 -9.14 -5.44 -20.76
C GLU A 110 -10.29 -6.39 -21.10
N GLU A 111 -10.15 -7.67 -20.77
CA GLU A 111 -11.21 -8.67 -20.92
C GLU A 111 -12.45 -8.29 -20.09
N TYR A 112 -12.26 -7.82 -18.85
CA TYR A 112 -13.36 -7.35 -18.00
C TYR A 112 -14.11 -6.18 -18.64
N ARG A 113 -13.39 -5.19 -19.19
CA ARG A 113 -13.97 -4.05 -19.91
C ARG A 113 -14.75 -4.50 -21.15
N GLN A 114 -14.18 -5.39 -21.97
CA GLN A 114 -14.84 -5.90 -23.18
C GLN A 114 -16.11 -6.69 -22.87
N LEU A 115 -16.09 -7.50 -21.81
CA LEU A 115 -17.27 -8.22 -21.35
C LEU A 115 -18.37 -7.25 -20.87
N PHE A 116 -18.02 -6.17 -20.18
CA PHE A 116 -18.98 -5.12 -19.81
C PHE A 116 -19.60 -4.45 -21.04
N GLN A 117 -18.80 -4.10 -22.05
CA GLN A 117 -19.31 -3.49 -23.28
C GLN A 117 -20.26 -4.41 -24.05
N ARG A 118 -19.95 -5.71 -24.11
CA ARG A 118 -20.86 -6.73 -24.66
C ARG A 118 -22.16 -6.78 -23.86
N LEU A 119 -22.08 -6.71 -22.53
CA LEU A 119 -23.22 -6.74 -21.64
C LEU A 119 -24.12 -5.51 -21.87
N VAL A 120 -23.53 -4.32 -21.95
CA VAL A 120 -24.25 -3.07 -22.24
C VAL A 120 -24.93 -3.13 -23.60
N SER A 121 -24.23 -3.64 -24.62
CA SER A 121 -24.77 -3.77 -25.98
C SER A 121 -25.98 -4.70 -26.02
N LEU A 122 -25.89 -5.86 -25.35
CA LEU A 122 -26.98 -6.82 -25.27
C LEU A 122 -28.17 -6.27 -24.45
N GLN A 123 -27.90 -5.52 -23.37
CA GLN A 123 -28.96 -4.85 -22.59
C GLN A 123 -29.64 -3.75 -23.41
N ALA A 124 -28.91 -3.00 -24.23
CA ALA A 124 -29.48 -2.00 -25.12
C ALA A 124 -30.33 -2.63 -26.24
N GLU A 125 -29.91 -3.79 -26.76
CA GLU A 125 -30.68 -4.58 -27.72
C GLU A 125 -31.99 -5.09 -27.11
N ILE A 126 -31.95 -5.69 -25.92
CA ILE A 126 -33.15 -6.07 -25.15
C ILE A 126 -34.05 -4.84 -24.94
N GLY A 127 -33.45 -3.73 -24.52
CA GLY A 127 -34.10 -2.49 -24.14
C GLY A 127 -33.63 -2.04 -22.76
N LEU A 128 -33.29 -0.75 -22.62
CA LEU A 128 -32.93 -0.13 -21.34
C LEU A 128 -34.17 0.11 -20.46
N ASN A 129 -35.32 0.23 -21.10
CA ASN A 129 -36.64 0.34 -20.50
C ASN A 129 -37.68 -0.22 -21.49
N ASP A 130 -38.94 -0.30 -21.05
CA ASP A 130 -40.06 -0.84 -21.83
C ASP A 130 -40.33 -0.10 -23.16
N ASN A 131 -39.72 1.07 -23.36
CA ASN A 131 -39.89 1.92 -24.53
C ASN A 131 -38.65 1.95 -25.44
N THR A 132 -37.73 0.99 -25.31
CA THR A 132 -36.54 0.87 -26.17
C THR A 132 -36.27 -0.57 -26.60
N GLY A 133 -35.43 -0.75 -27.62
CA GLY A 133 -34.95 -2.07 -28.04
C GLY A 133 -36.05 -3.03 -28.49
N LEU A 134 -35.81 -4.32 -28.28
CA LEU A 134 -36.73 -5.40 -28.59
C LEU A 134 -38.02 -5.32 -27.75
N LEU A 135 -37.96 -4.84 -26.50
CA LEU A 135 -39.14 -4.65 -25.64
C LEU A 135 -40.16 -3.69 -26.27
N LEU A 136 -39.71 -2.52 -26.75
CA LEU A 136 -40.61 -1.59 -27.44
C LEU A 136 -41.27 -2.24 -28.64
N ARG A 137 -40.46 -2.90 -29.49
CA ARG A 137 -40.97 -3.55 -30.70
C ARG A 137 -41.99 -4.64 -30.36
N PHE A 138 -41.73 -5.42 -29.32
CA PHE A 138 -42.63 -6.46 -28.82
C PHE A 138 -43.97 -5.87 -28.37
N TYR A 139 -43.97 -4.82 -27.54
CA TYR A 139 -45.21 -4.19 -27.07
C TYR A 139 -45.98 -3.46 -28.17
N GLN A 140 -45.30 -2.88 -29.16
CA GLN A 140 -45.95 -2.31 -30.34
C GLN A 140 -46.70 -3.38 -31.14
N LEU A 141 -46.04 -4.50 -31.44
CA LEU A 141 -46.65 -5.62 -32.15
C LEU A 141 -47.83 -6.21 -31.37
N GLU A 142 -47.71 -6.35 -30.05
CA GLU A 142 -48.81 -6.78 -29.18
C GLU A 142 -50.00 -5.80 -29.27
N SER A 143 -49.74 -4.50 -29.20
CA SER A 143 -50.79 -3.47 -29.30
C SER A 143 -51.46 -3.46 -30.67
N GLU A 144 -50.71 -3.65 -31.75
CA GLU A 144 -51.25 -3.74 -33.12
C GLU A 144 -52.13 -5.00 -33.27
N LEU A 145 -51.69 -6.13 -32.73
CA LEU A 145 -52.43 -7.40 -32.74
C LEU A 145 -53.75 -7.31 -31.98
N ASN A 146 -53.79 -6.61 -30.83
CA ASN A 146 -55.04 -6.37 -30.08
C ASN A 146 -56.12 -5.65 -30.91
N GLY A 147 -55.76 -4.98 -32.02
CA GLY A 147 -56.70 -4.33 -32.92
C GLY A 147 -57.45 -5.28 -33.86
N TYR A 148 -57.01 -6.53 -34.01
CA TYR A 148 -57.61 -7.49 -34.95
C TYR A 148 -58.79 -8.23 -34.33
N ALA A 149 -59.88 -8.36 -35.10
CA ALA A 149 -61.14 -8.93 -34.62
C ALA A 149 -60.96 -10.35 -34.06
N LEU A 150 -60.23 -11.24 -34.75
CA LEU A 150 -60.00 -12.64 -34.32
C LEU A 150 -59.41 -12.78 -32.91
N LEU A 151 -58.72 -11.73 -32.44
CA LEU A 151 -58.02 -11.68 -31.16
C LEU A 151 -58.81 -10.90 -30.09
N GLN A 152 -60.04 -10.46 -30.39
CA GLN A 152 -60.91 -9.76 -29.43
C GLN A 152 -61.72 -10.75 -28.59
N TYR A 153 -62.15 -10.29 -27.40
CA TYR A 153 -62.94 -11.11 -26.47
C TYR A 153 -64.17 -11.73 -27.14
N GLY A 154 -64.29 -13.07 -27.02
CA GLY A 154 -65.38 -13.85 -27.61
C GLY A 154 -65.04 -14.52 -28.94
N GLU A 155 -63.91 -14.16 -29.56
CA GLU A 155 -63.45 -14.75 -30.82
C GLU A 155 -62.51 -15.94 -30.62
N ALA A 156 -62.38 -16.77 -31.66
CA ALA A 156 -61.68 -18.06 -31.57
C ALA A 156 -60.19 -17.95 -31.19
N GLY A 157 -59.53 -16.84 -31.52
CA GLY A 157 -58.11 -16.62 -31.20
C GLY A 157 -57.85 -15.95 -29.85
N TYR A 158 -58.88 -15.46 -29.16
CA TYR A 158 -58.71 -14.65 -27.95
C TYR A 158 -57.99 -15.40 -26.82
N ALA A 159 -58.40 -16.64 -26.53
CA ALA A 159 -57.87 -17.40 -25.40
C ALA A 159 -56.38 -17.72 -25.58
N ASP A 160 -55.98 -18.16 -26.78
CA ASP A 160 -54.59 -18.46 -27.10
C ASP A 160 -53.73 -17.20 -27.17
N PHE A 161 -54.27 -16.08 -27.63
CA PHE A 161 -53.55 -14.81 -27.61
C PHE A 161 -53.32 -14.29 -26.18
N ALA A 162 -54.34 -14.35 -25.33
CA ALA A 162 -54.19 -14.02 -23.91
C ALA A 162 -53.19 -14.97 -23.20
N ALA A 163 -53.20 -16.26 -23.54
CA ALA A 163 -52.24 -17.22 -23.02
C ALA A 163 -50.80 -16.91 -23.47
N ALA A 164 -50.60 -16.55 -24.75
CA ALA A 164 -49.31 -16.11 -25.26
C ALA A 164 -48.82 -14.84 -24.55
N GLN A 165 -49.69 -13.82 -24.39
CA GLN A 165 -49.35 -12.58 -23.66
C GLN A 165 -48.94 -12.87 -22.20
N LEU A 166 -49.69 -13.72 -21.50
CA LEU A 166 -49.40 -14.11 -20.13
C LEU A 166 -48.06 -14.86 -20.02
N ALA A 167 -47.84 -15.83 -20.91
CA ALA A 167 -46.61 -16.60 -20.98
C ALA A 167 -45.41 -15.68 -21.27
N ALA A 168 -45.54 -14.72 -22.20
CA ALA A 168 -44.49 -13.75 -22.47
C ALA A 168 -44.16 -12.89 -21.24
N ARG A 169 -45.17 -12.33 -20.55
CA ARG A 169 -44.95 -11.53 -19.34
C ARG A 169 -44.32 -12.35 -18.22
N ASN A 170 -44.77 -13.58 -18.01
CA ASN A 170 -44.18 -14.49 -17.03
C ASN A 170 -42.72 -14.84 -17.38
N PHE A 171 -42.41 -15.03 -18.66
CA PHE A 171 -41.03 -15.21 -19.12
C PHE A 171 -40.17 -13.97 -18.82
N LEU A 172 -40.66 -12.77 -19.10
CA LEU A 172 -39.90 -11.54 -18.83
C LEU A 172 -39.64 -11.31 -17.34
N LEU A 173 -40.57 -11.73 -16.47
CA LEU A 173 -40.43 -11.63 -15.02
C LEU A 173 -39.49 -12.69 -14.45
N ASN A 174 -39.68 -13.95 -14.85
CA ASN A 174 -39.07 -15.10 -14.19
C ASN A 174 -37.93 -15.74 -14.97
N LYS A 175 -37.82 -15.46 -16.28
CA LYS A 175 -36.79 -15.95 -17.20
C LYS A 175 -36.72 -17.49 -17.29
N THR A 176 -37.84 -18.17 -17.06
CA THR A 176 -37.91 -19.64 -17.05
C THR A 176 -38.21 -20.21 -18.44
N ARG A 177 -37.62 -21.36 -18.74
CA ARG A 177 -37.83 -22.03 -20.04
C ARG A 177 -39.28 -22.45 -20.28
N ASP A 178 -40.01 -22.79 -19.22
CA ASP A 178 -41.40 -23.25 -19.30
C ASP A 178 -42.30 -22.18 -19.92
N HIS A 179 -42.18 -20.92 -19.49
CA HIS A 179 -42.97 -19.82 -20.06
C HIS A 179 -42.64 -19.52 -21.52
N LYS A 180 -41.38 -19.74 -21.94
CA LYS A 180 -41.01 -19.67 -23.37
C LYS A 180 -41.70 -20.77 -24.18
N GLN A 181 -41.83 -21.97 -23.62
CA GLN A 181 -42.54 -23.08 -24.26
C GLN A 181 -44.04 -22.81 -24.33
N GLU A 182 -44.65 -22.32 -23.25
CA GLU A 182 -46.07 -21.91 -23.21
C GLU A 182 -46.37 -20.85 -24.27
N PHE A 183 -45.52 -19.82 -24.39
CA PHE A 183 -45.66 -18.78 -25.42
C PHE A 183 -45.66 -19.40 -26.83
N ASN A 184 -44.68 -20.26 -27.12
CA ASN A 184 -44.54 -20.87 -28.43
C ASN A 184 -45.72 -21.80 -28.75
N GLN A 185 -46.22 -22.57 -27.77
CA GLN A 185 -47.38 -23.44 -27.95
C GLN A 185 -48.65 -22.65 -28.29
N SER A 186 -48.97 -21.59 -27.52
CA SER A 186 -50.12 -20.73 -27.81
C SER A 186 -49.98 -20.01 -29.15
N SER A 187 -48.77 -19.57 -29.48
CA SER A 187 -48.45 -18.92 -30.75
C SER A 187 -48.62 -19.86 -31.95
N ASP A 188 -48.23 -21.13 -31.82
CA ASP A 188 -48.40 -22.13 -32.87
C ASP A 188 -49.89 -22.42 -33.14
N ILE A 189 -50.74 -22.43 -32.10
CA ILE A 189 -52.19 -22.56 -32.24
C ILE A 189 -52.76 -21.37 -33.03
N LEU A 190 -52.38 -20.14 -32.68
CA LEU A 190 -52.79 -18.94 -33.41
C LEU A 190 -52.36 -18.96 -34.88
N LEU A 191 -51.13 -19.41 -35.17
CA LEU A 191 -50.66 -19.58 -36.54
C LEU A 191 -51.46 -20.63 -37.32
N GLN A 192 -51.91 -21.70 -36.66
CA GLN A 192 -52.77 -22.71 -37.27
C GLN A 192 -54.15 -22.16 -37.61
N LEU A 193 -54.75 -21.33 -36.76
CA LEU A 193 -56.01 -20.63 -37.05
C LEU A 193 -55.89 -19.74 -38.30
N LEU A 194 -54.72 -19.14 -38.51
CA LEU A 194 -54.42 -18.28 -39.66
C LEU A 194 -53.79 -19.01 -40.87
N ARG A 195 -53.80 -20.36 -40.90
CA ARG A 195 -53.13 -21.15 -41.96
C ARG A 195 -53.61 -20.80 -43.38
N GLY A 196 -54.90 -20.51 -43.57
CA GLY A 196 -55.46 -20.11 -44.87
C GLY A 196 -55.26 -18.63 -45.25
N ALA A 197 -54.74 -17.83 -44.33
CA ALA A 197 -54.62 -16.38 -44.43
C ALA A 197 -53.14 -15.94 -44.60
N GLU A 198 -52.38 -16.66 -45.44
CA GLU A 198 -50.93 -16.48 -45.60
C GLU A 198 -50.50 -15.04 -45.90
N GLN A 199 -51.31 -14.32 -46.66
CA GLN A 199 -51.02 -12.97 -47.14
C GLN A 199 -51.67 -11.87 -46.29
N THR A 200 -52.34 -12.21 -45.18
CA THR A 200 -52.98 -11.18 -44.35
C THR A 200 -51.97 -10.45 -43.49
N GLU A 201 -52.24 -9.17 -43.27
CA GLU A 201 -51.44 -8.33 -42.37
C GLU A 201 -51.38 -8.91 -40.96
N GLU A 202 -52.51 -9.46 -40.49
CA GLU A 202 -52.63 -10.11 -39.18
C GLU A 202 -51.62 -11.25 -39.00
N ARG A 203 -51.52 -12.17 -39.97
CA ARG A 203 -50.57 -13.27 -39.88
C ARG A 203 -49.13 -12.78 -39.94
N ARG A 204 -48.85 -11.75 -40.76
CA ARG A 204 -47.53 -11.12 -40.84
C ARG A 204 -47.12 -10.50 -39.49
N LEU A 205 -48.04 -9.80 -38.83
CA LEU A 205 -47.82 -9.21 -37.50
C LEU A 205 -47.63 -10.29 -36.43
N LEU A 206 -48.43 -11.36 -36.46
CA LEU A 206 -48.27 -12.47 -35.54
C LEU A 206 -46.91 -13.16 -35.70
N LEU A 207 -46.46 -13.41 -36.93
CA LEU A 207 -45.12 -13.94 -37.18
C LEU A 207 -44.02 -12.99 -36.66
N ALA A 208 -44.17 -11.69 -36.88
CA ALA A 208 -43.23 -10.69 -36.36
C ALA A 208 -43.22 -10.65 -34.82
N TYR A 209 -44.38 -10.78 -34.18
CA TYR A 209 -44.52 -10.84 -32.73
C TYR A 209 -43.79 -12.05 -32.15
N ILE A 210 -44.02 -13.23 -32.73
CA ILE A 210 -43.37 -14.49 -32.34
C ILE A 210 -41.86 -14.43 -32.53
N GLN A 211 -41.40 -13.90 -33.67
CA GLN A 211 -39.97 -13.74 -33.95
C GLN A 211 -39.32 -12.76 -32.98
N THR A 212 -39.98 -11.64 -32.69
CA THR A 212 -39.47 -10.63 -31.75
C THR A 212 -39.38 -11.20 -30.34
N PHE A 213 -40.40 -11.93 -29.88
CA PHE A 213 -40.36 -12.60 -28.58
C PHE A 213 -39.22 -13.63 -28.51
N ASN A 214 -39.07 -14.48 -29.53
CA ASN A 214 -38.01 -15.48 -29.54
C ASN A 214 -36.61 -14.83 -29.56
N HIS A 215 -36.45 -13.72 -30.26
CA HIS A 215 -35.21 -12.95 -30.22
C HIS A 215 -34.95 -12.37 -28.83
N LEU A 216 -35.96 -11.77 -28.21
CA LEU A 216 -35.91 -11.26 -26.85
C LEU A 216 -35.55 -12.36 -25.83
N ALA A 217 -36.16 -13.54 -25.97
CA ALA A 217 -35.89 -14.69 -25.13
C ALA A 217 -34.45 -15.18 -25.27
N LEU A 218 -33.94 -15.29 -26.50
CA LEU A 218 -32.54 -15.66 -26.75
C LEU A 218 -31.56 -14.63 -26.17
N ALA A 219 -31.85 -13.33 -26.31
CA ALA A 219 -31.02 -12.28 -25.75
C ALA A 219 -30.99 -12.31 -24.21
N ILE A 220 -32.14 -12.54 -23.56
CA ILE A 220 -32.25 -12.69 -22.10
C ILE A 220 -31.51 -13.96 -21.62
N GLU A 221 -31.63 -15.08 -22.34
CA GLU A 221 -30.90 -16.31 -22.03
C GLU A 221 -29.37 -16.11 -22.19
N ALA A 222 -28.93 -15.40 -23.23
CA ALA A 222 -27.52 -15.07 -23.46
C ALA A 222 -26.96 -14.12 -22.39
N MET A 223 -27.77 -13.17 -21.91
CA MET A 223 -27.43 -12.31 -20.77
C MET A 223 -27.15 -13.14 -19.52
N GLY A 224 -27.97 -14.17 -19.28
CA GLY A 224 -27.90 -15.08 -18.15
C GLY A 224 -29.22 -15.11 -17.37
N ILE A 225 -29.78 -16.31 -17.19
CA ILE A 225 -31.01 -16.51 -16.39
C ILE A 225 -30.72 -16.25 -14.91
N THR A 226 -29.56 -16.72 -14.44
CA THR A 226 -29.04 -16.46 -13.10
C THR A 226 -27.80 -15.57 -13.17
N HIS A 227 -27.42 -15.00 -12.02
CA HIS A 227 -26.22 -14.18 -11.86
C HIS A 227 -24.90 -14.93 -12.12
N ASN A 228 -24.94 -16.25 -12.30
CA ASN A 228 -23.77 -17.10 -12.54
C ASN A 228 -23.73 -17.68 -13.95
N ASP A 229 -24.76 -17.43 -14.77
CA ASP A 229 -24.88 -17.98 -16.11
C ASP A 229 -24.71 -16.89 -17.18
N GLY A 230 -24.54 -17.33 -18.42
CA GLY A 230 -24.46 -16.44 -19.57
C GLY A 230 -23.36 -15.41 -19.45
N LEU A 231 -23.61 -14.23 -20.02
CA LEU A 231 -22.65 -13.13 -20.03
C LEU A 231 -22.41 -12.56 -18.62
N GLN A 232 -23.44 -12.50 -17.77
CA GLN A 232 -23.30 -12.04 -16.37
C GLN A 232 -22.34 -12.92 -15.56
N GLY A 233 -22.43 -14.24 -15.71
CA GLY A 233 -21.54 -15.20 -15.04
C GLY A 233 -20.08 -15.04 -15.48
N LEU A 234 -19.83 -15.03 -16.80
CA LEU A 234 -18.49 -14.84 -17.37
C LEU A 234 -17.87 -13.53 -16.90
N PHE A 235 -18.64 -12.45 -16.96
CA PHE A 235 -18.22 -11.13 -16.53
C PHE A 235 -17.92 -11.06 -15.03
N ARG A 236 -18.77 -11.66 -14.18
CA ARG A 236 -18.53 -11.75 -12.74
C ARG A 236 -17.27 -12.55 -12.42
N SER A 237 -17.04 -13.67 -13.11
CA SER A 237 -15.81 -14.45 -12.93
C SER A 237 -14.56 -13.65 -13.30
N GLN A 238 -14.64 -12.85 -14.37
CA GLN A 238 -13.54 -11.99 -14.78
C GLN A 238 -13.25 -10.89 -13.74
N ALA A 239 -14.29 -10.26 -13.18
CA ALA A 239 -14.13 -9.28 -12.11
C ALA A 239 -13.39 -9.87 -10.90
N HIS A 240 -13.76 -11.08 -10.49
CA HIS A 240 -13.10 -11.80 -9.39
C HIS A 240 -11.68 -12.22 -9.74
N GLN A 241 -11.40 -12.56 -10.99
CA GLN A 241 -10.04 -12.87 -11.44
C GLN A 241 -9.11 -11.65 -11.32
N VAL A 242 -9.57 -10.47 -11.76
CA VAL A 242 -8.81 -9.21 -11.61
C VAL A 242 -8.60 -8.86 -10.14
N GLU A 243 -9.62 -9.06 -9.29
CA GLU A 243 -9.53 -8.88 -7.84
C GLU A 243 -8.45 -9.79 -7.23
N HIS A 244 -8.47 -11.08 -7.54
CA HIS A 244 -7.46 -12.02 -7.05
C HIS A 244 -6.05 -11.74 -7.59
N GLN A 245 -5.91 -11.26 -8.82
CA GLN A 245 -4.62 -10.86 -9.37
C GLN A 245 -4.03 -9.66 -8.59
N LEU A 246 -4.85 -8.66 -8.25
CA LEU A 246 -4.42 -7.54 -7.41
C LEU A 246 -4.03 -7.98 -6.00
N GLU A 247 -4.84 -8.85 -5.38
CA GLU A 247 -4.54 -9.42 -4.05
C GLU A 247 -3.23 -10.20 -4.05
N ALA A 248 -2.97 -11.00 -5.09
CA ALA A 248 -1.74 -11.77 -5.22
C ALA A 248 -0.51 -10.86 -5.31
N ILE A 249 -0.62 -9.71 -5.99
CA ILE A 249 0.45 -8.72 -6.07
C ILE A 249 0.66 -8.04 -4.71
N ASP A 250 -0.39 -7.66 -3.98
CA ASP A 250 -0.25 -7.09 -2.61
C ASP A 250 0.43 -8.09 -1.68
N GLN A 251 0.01 -9.36 -1.71
CA GLN A 251 0.60 -10.44 -0.91
C GLN A 251 2.07 -10.68 -1.26
N ALA A 252 2.47 -10.53 -2.52
CA ALA A 252 3.86 -10.63 -2.93
C ALA A 252 4.72 -9.43 -2.45
N LEU A 253 4.12 -8.25 -2.29
CA LEU A 253 4.80 -7.04 -1.81
C LEU A 253 5.01 -7.02 -0.29
N GLN A 254 4.07 -7.57 0.49
CA GLN A 254 4.15 -7.59 1.96
C GLN A 254 5.48 -8.12 2.52
N PRO A 255 5.98 -9.32 2.14
CA PRO A 255 7.24 -9.84 2.68
C PRO A 255 8.45 -8.99 2.27
N LEU A 256 8.40 -8.33 1.11
CA LEU A 256 9.46 -7.42 0.66
C LEU A 256 9.53 -6.17 1.55
N ILE A 257 8.37 -5.61 1.91
CA ILE A 257 8.26 -4.47 2.83
C ILE A 257 8.77 -4.86 4.22
N GLU A 258 8.32 -5.99 4.76
CA GLU A 258 8.74 -6.48 6.07
C GLU A 258 10.24 -6.75 6.13
N ALA A 259 10.81 -7.39 5.10
CA ALA A 259 12.24 -7.65 5.03
C ALA A 259 13.07 -6.36 4.99
N GLN A 260 12.62 -5.33 4.27
CA GLN A 260 13.31 -4.03 4.24
C GLN A 260 13.16 -3.28 5.57
N GLN A 261 11.99 -3.31 6.21
CA GLN A 261 11.79 -2.75 7.56
C GLN A 261 12.69 -3.43 8.59
N ALA A 262 12.83 -4.76 8.53
CA ALA A 262 13.70 -5.52 9.42
C ALA A 262 15.17 -5.12 9.23
N LYS A 263 15.63 -4.93 7.99
CA LYS A 263 17.00 -4.45 7.69
C LYS A 263 17.24 -3.06 8.27
N VAL A 264 16.33 -2.10 8.04
CA VAL A 264 16.42 -0.75 8.62
C VAL A 264 16.58 -0.83 10.14
N ARG A 265 15.73 -1.62 10.81
CA ARG A 265 15.75 -1.76 12.26
C ARG A 265 17.05 -2.42 12.76
N ALA A 266 17.48 -3.51 12.12
CA ALA A 266 18.66 -4.26 12.52
C ALA A 266 19.94 -3.41 12.39
N TYR A 267 20.14 -2.72 11.26
CA TYR A 267 21.31 -1.86 11.07
C TYR A 267 21.32 -0.67 12.03
N SER A 268 20.17 -0.03 12.26
CA SER A 268 20.07 1.09 13.22
C SER A 268 20.39 0.66 14.64
N ILE A 269 19.90 -0.50 15.09
CA ILE A 269 20.24 -1.07 16.41
C ILE A 269 21.73 -1.43 16.48
N PHE A 270 22.26 -2.07 15.43
CA PHE A 270 23.67 -2.47 15.39
C PHE A 270 24.61 -1.26 15.48
N ILE A 271 24.39 -0.23 14.69
CA ILE A 271 25.20 1.00 14.70
C ILE A 271 25.06 1.69 16.06
N ALA A 272 23.85 1.83 16.60
CA ALA A 272 23.62 2.47 17.90
C ALA A 272 24.29 1.69 19.07
N ALA A 273 24.25 0.36 19.03
CA ALA A 273 24.93 -0.47 20.02
C ALA A 273 26.46 -0.33 19.91
N LEU A 274 26.99 -0.37 18.68
CA LEU A 274 28.42 -0.22 18.42
C LEU A 274 28.95 1.13 18.89
N THR A 275 28.25 2.22 18.60
CA THR A 275 28.64 3.57 19.04
C THR A 275 28.53 3.73 20.55
N SER A 276 27.48 3.18 21.18
CA SER A 276 27.31 3.21 22.63
C SER A 276 28.41 2.43 23.36
N VAL A 277 28.71 1.21 22.92
CA VAL A 277 29.80 0.40 23.50
C VAL A 277 31.14 1.11 23.33
N SER A 278 31.41 1.68 22.15
CA SER A 278 32.63 2.47 21.91
C SER A 278 32.75 3.66 22.86
N LEU A 279 31.68 4.44 23.04
CA LEU A 279 31.63 5.56 23.97
C LEU A 279 31.83 5.12 25.42
N ILE A 280 31.18 4.03 25.85
CA ILE A 280 31.34 3.48 27.22
C ILE A 280 32.80 3.06 27.45
N LEU A 281 33.42 2.34 26.51
CA LEU A 281 34.82 1.93 26.63
C LEU A 281 35.77 3.12 26.70
N LEU A 282 35.53 4.15 25.89
CA LEU A 282 36.28 5.41 25.95
C LEU A 282 36.10 6.11 27.30
N LEU A 283 34.88 6.16 27.83
CA LEU A 283 34.56 6.80 29.12
C LEU A 283 35.23 6.06 30.28
N VAL A 284 35.13 4.73 30.32
CA VAL A 284 35.77 3.90 31.33
C VAL A 284 37.29 4.06 31.28
N LYS A 285 37.88 4.03 30.08
CA LYS A 285 39.32 4.24 29.92
C LYS A 285 39.73 5.63 30.40
N SER A 286 39.02 6.68 29.97
CA SER A 286 39.30 8.07 30.37
C SER A 286 39.22 8.25 31.88
N PHE A 287 38.14 7.75 32.51
CA PHE A 287 37.96 7.78 33.95
C PHE A 287 39.06 7.01 34.70
N ALA A 288 39.44 5.82 34.21
CA ALA A 288 40.52 5.05 34.83
C ALA A 288 41.88 5.77 34.76
N THR A 289 42.21 6.39 33.62
CA THR A 289 43.41 7.25 33.53
C THR A 289 43.34 8.44 34.48
N PHE A 290 42.16 9.04 34.65
CA PHE A 290 41.96 10.19 35.54
C PHE A 290 42.11 9.80 36.99
N HIS A 291 41.44 8.74 37.41
CA HIS A 291 41.52 8.24 38.76
C HIS A 291 42.95 7.84 39.13
N ARG A 292 43.68 7.16 38.23
CA ARG A 292 45.10 6.83 38.46
C ARG A 292 45.97 8.08 38.61
N ALA A 293 45.83 9.06 37.70
CA ALA A 293 46.61 10.30 37.76
C ALA A 293 46.27 11.11 39.03
N PHE A 294 44.98 11.19 39.39
CA PHE A 294 44.50 11.88 40.58
C PHE A 294 44.96 11.19 41.87
N ALA A 295 44.88 9.86 41.96
CA ALA A 295 45.36 9.09 43.10
C ALA A 295 46.88 9.29 43.33
N ASN A 296 47.68 9.25 42.26
CA ASN A 296 49.11 9.54 42.33
C ASN A 296 49.39 10.96 42.85
N PHE A 297 48.61 11.94 42.38
CA PHE A 297 48.73 13.34 42.81
C PHE A 297 48.34 13.54 44.28
N VAL A 298 47.25 12.93 44.75
CA VAL A 298 46.83 12.97 46.16
C VAL A 298 47.86 12.27 47.07
N MET A 299 48.36 11.10 46.65
CA MET A 299 49.39 10.37 47.38
C MET A 299 50.68 11.19 47.52
N PHE A 300 51.02 12.00 46.53
CA PHE A 300 52.12 12.95 46.66
C PHE A 300 51.88 13.98 47.75
N PHE A 301 50.73 14.66 47.81
CA PHE A 301 50.48 15.63 48.89
C PHE A 301 50.57 15.00 50.27
N TYR A 302 50.11 13.75 50.39
CA TYR A 302 50.27 12.97 51.61
C TYR A 302 51.75 12.72 51.97
N ARG A 303 52.60 12.37 51.00
CA ARG A 303 54.05 12.14 51.20
C ARG A 303 54.83 13.44 51.41
N CYS A 304 54.49 14.49 50.68
CA CYS A 304 55.18 15.76 50.71
C CYS A 304 55.02 16.47 52.06
N LYS A 305 53.86 16.33 52.71
CA LYS A 305 53.63 16.79 54.09
C LYS A 305 54.61 16.17 55.11
N ARG A 306 55.19 15.01 54.80
CA ARG A 306 56.03 14.23 55.74
C ARG A 306 57.52 14.19 55.38
N GLN A 307 57.91 14.28 54.10
CA GLN A 307 59.27 13.93 53.66
C GLN A 307 59.90 14.81 52.55
N TYR A 308 59.29 15.94 52.13
CA TYR A 308 59.80 16.81 51.03
C TYR A 308 60.22 16.04 49.75
N GLN A 309 59.51 14.97 49.40
CA GLN A 309 59.76 14.23 48.17
C GLN A 309 59.13 14.95 46.97
N LYS A 310 59.79 14.91 45.81
CA LYS A 310 59.26 15.40 44.52
C LYS A 310 58.42 14.33 43.81
N ILE A 311 57.45 14.73 42.98
CA ILE A 311 56.78 13.85 42.00
C ILE A 311 57.67 13.71 40.77
N ASP A 312 57.75 12.52 40.18
CA ASP A 312 58.20 12.35 38.81
C ASP A 312 57.03 12.64 37.82
N PRO A 313 57.07 13.75 37.06
CA PRO A 313 56.00 14.10 36.13
C PRO A 313 55.77 13.04 35.04
N HIS A 314 56.75 12.18 34.76
CA HIS A 314 56.64 11.17 33.72
C HIS A 314 55.70 10.03 34.08
N GLN A 315 55.41 9.84 35.38
CA GLN A 315 54.51 8.79 35.90
C GLN A 315 53.04 9.20 35.90
N LEU A 316 52.72 10.45 35.56
CA LEU A 316 51.34 10.95 35.52
C LEU A 316 50.75 10.79 34.12
N GLY A 317 49.53 10.26 34.06
CA GLY A 317 48.89 9.92 32.78
C GLY A 317 48.38 11.11 31.96
N PHE A 318 48.22 12.29 32.56
CA PHE A 318 47.61 13.46 31.90
C PHE A 318 48.55 14.65 31.87
N ALA A 319 48.62 15.34 30.72
CA ALA A 319 49.47 16.52 30.53
C ALA A 319 49.20 17.62 31.56
N GLU A 320 47.93 17.85 31.91
CA GLU A 320 47.51 18.81 32.94
C GLU A 320 48.04 18.41 34.33
N PHE A 321 48.02 17.12 34.66
CA PHE A 321 48.60 16.62 35.90
C PHE A 321 50.13 16.68 35.89
N LYS A 322 50.78 16.50 34.72
CA LYS A 322 52.24 16.68 34.59
C LYS A 322 52.65 18.12 34.91
N SER A 323 51.95 19.12 34.35
CA SER A 323 52.27 20.52 34.64
C SER A 323 51.96 20.90 36.09
N LEU A 324 50.88 20.36 36.68
CA LEU A 324 50.59 20.55 38.10
C LEU A 324 51.65 19.91 39.00
N ALA A 325 52.22 18.77 38.60
CA ALA A 325 53.30 18.12 39.34
C ALA A 325 54.61 18.91 39.28
N GLU A 326 54.94 19.49 38.13
CA GLU A 326 56.09 20.39 37.98
C GLU A 326 55.95 21.61 38.90
N LEU A 327 54.78 22.26 38.87
CA LEU A 327 54.50 23.44 39.70
C LEU A 327 54.47 23.09 41.20
N ALA A 328 53.92 21.92 41.55
CA ALA A 328 53.97 21.42 42.92
C ALA A 328 55.40 21.13 43.39
N ASN A 329 56.27 20.58 42.53
CA ASN A 329 57.67 20.37 42.84
C ASN A 329 58.41 21.70 43.09
N GLU A 330 58.17 22.72 42.26
CA GLU A 330 58.74 24.07 42.45
C GLU A 330 58.29 24.69 43.78
N MET A 331 57.01 24.53 44.15
CA MET A 331 56.49 25.00 45.44
C MET A 331 57.16 24.32 46.64
N VAL A 332 57.47 23.02 46.52
CA VAL A 332 58.16 22.26 47.58
C VAL A 332 59.60 22.72 47.73
N GLU A 333 60.29 23.00 46.62
CA GLU A 333 61.63 23.58 46.65
C GLU A 333 61.63 24.99 47.25
N SER A 334 60.74 25.86 46.79
CA SER A 334 60.60 27.22 47.31
C SER A 334 60.33 27.23 48.82
N ARG A 335 59.43 26.36 49.29
CA ARG A 335 59.15 26.22 50.73
C ARG A 335 60.36 25.73 51.50
N ARG A 336 61.08 24.73 50.99
CA ARG A 336 62.31 24.22 51.61
C ARG A 336 63.37 25.31 51.72
N ASP A 337 63.54 26.12 50.67
CA ASP A 337 64.47 27.25 50.67
C ASP A 337 64.07 28.34 51.67
N ILE A 338 62.78 28.64 51.80
CA ILE A 338 62.25 29.57 52.82
C ILE A 338 62.52 29.04 54.23
N GLU A 339 62.27 27.77 54.50
CA GLU A 339 62.52 27.16 55.82
C GLU A 339 64.02 27.14 56.16
N ILE A 340 64.90 26.89 55.19
CA ILE A 340 66.37 27.00 55.39
C ILE A 340 66.76 28.45 55.71
N ARG A 341 66.21 29.44 54.98
CA ARG A 341 66.48 30.85 55.25
C ARG A 341 65.97 31.28 56.62
N LEU A 342 64.80 30.80 57.04
CA LEU A 342 64.22 31.07 58.35
C LEU A 342 65.06 30.46 59.47
N ALA A 343 65.45 29.19 59.36
CA ALA A 343 66.32 28.52 60.32
C ALA A 343 67.68 29.25 60.47
N ASN A 344 68.25 29.72 59.36
CA ASN A 344 69.48 30.53 59.38
C ASN A 344 69.28 31.89 60.04
N ALA A 345 68.11 32.53 59.86
CA ALA A 345 67.77 33.79 60.52
C ALA A 345 67.54 33.61 62.03
N GLU A 346 66.85 32.55 62.44
CA GLU A 346 66.64 32.18 63.84
C GLU A 346 67.97 31.86 64.53
N ALA A 347 68.88 31.11 63.88
CA ALA A 347 70.21 30.83 64.41
C ALA A 347 71.04 32.10 64.63
N ARG A 348 70.94 33.08 63.72
CA ARG A 348 71.59 34.40 63.87
C ARG A 348 70.98 35.20 65.03
N LEU A 349 69.66 35.19 65.18
CA LEU A 349 68.97 35.85 66.30
C LEU A 349 69.35 35.21 67.65
N ALA A 350 69.42 33.88 67.73
CA ALA A 350 69.86 33.16 68.94
C ALA A 350 71.32 33.47 69.33
N GLN A 351 72.21 33.64 68.35
CA GLN A 351 73.59 34.09 68.59
C GLN A 351 73.68 35.55 69.07
N THR A 352 72.70 36.37 68.72
CA THR A 352 72.65 37.79 69.11
C THR A 352 72.04 37.94 70.51
N SER A 353 71.03 37.14 70.87
CA SER A 353 70.44 37.12 72.22
C SER A 353 71.33 36.46 73.28
N ALA A 354 72.26 35.58 72.89
CA ALA A 354 73.26 35.00 73.80
C ALA A 354 74.45 35.93 74.10
N LYS A 355 74.50 37.12 73.47
CA LYS A 355 75.51 38.16 73.67
C LYS A 355 75.01 39.39 74.45
N THR A 356 73.80 39.30 74.98
CA THR A 356 73.22 40.17 76.03
C THR A 356 73.09 39.34 77.28
#